data_AF-A0A9X3B0J3-F1
#
_entry.id   AF-A0A9X3B0J3-F1
#
_cell.length_a   1.000
_cell.length_b   1.000
_cell.length_c   1.000
_cell.angle_alpha   90.00
_cell.angle_beta   90.00
_cell.angle_gamma   90.00
#
_symmetry.space_group_name_H-M   'P 1'
#
loop_
_entity.id
_entity.type
_entity.pdbx_description
1 polymer ?
#
loop_
_entity_poly.entity_id
_entity_poly.type
_entity_poly.pdbx_seq_one_letter_code
_entity_poly.pdbx_strand_id
1 'polypeptide(L)'
;MAKAARTLQNGAGEGGLFDRELDHLPPEARWREWMMRVEAVIFASAEPVTREMLAPLVGRDCSIDLLIEDIVNELAGRPYEIVAVAGGWQFRTRPRMAGVLKAAFGGSTMAADITEGEMLVLATIAYHQPVTRAGLSDILGREVSRDTIGQLRRLDLIASGPRSPQPGAPYTYVTTRKFLEHFGLDSLRDLPDLEALEDAGLVSQSAAGAHTTPANDEDSTDPWS
;
A
#
# COMPACT_ATOMS: atom_id res chain seq x y z
N MET A 1 -14.68 16.67 -5.79
CA MET A 1 -15.68 16.12 -4.84
C MET A 1 -14.99 16.04 -3.48
N ALA A 2 -14.97 17.16 -2.76
CA ALA A 2 -14.25 17.33 -1.50
C ALA A 2 -15.26 17.81 -0.45
N LYS A 3 -15.85 16.89 0.31
CA LYS A 3 -16.66 17.21 1.49
C LYS A 3 -16.96 15.99 2.36
N ALA A 4 -15.94 15.36 2.93
CA ALA A 4 -16.13 14.37 4.01
C ALA A 4 -14.93 14.23 4.96
N ALA A 5 -14.05 15.24 5.05
CA ALA A 5 -12.85 15.19 5.90
C ALA A 5 -12.77 16.37 6.89
N ARG A 6 -13.91 16.93 7.31
CA ARG A 6 -13.93 18.08 8.23
C ARG A 6 -15.07 18.00 9.24
N THR A 7 -15.06 16.95 10.08
CA THR A 7 -15.83 16.91 11.35
C THR A 7 -15.17 16.00 12.40
N LEU A 8 -13.87 16.14 12.66
CA LEU A 8 -13.22 15.58 13.86
C LEU A 8 -12.31 16.60 14.57
N GLN A 9 -12.61 17.89 14.42
CA GLN A 9 -12.06 18.96 15.25
C GLN A 9 -13.22 19.76 15.81
N ASN A 10 -13.80 19.24 16.89
CA ASN A 10 -14.39 19.98 18.02
C ASN A 10 -15.07 18.97 18.94
N GLY A 11 -14.28 18.39 19.84
CA GLY A 11 -14.72 17.48 20.89
C GLY A 11 -13.79 17.53 22.10
N ALA A 12 -13.19 18.69 22.36
CA ALA A 12 -12.49 18.95 23.61
C ALA A 12 -13.51 19.58 24.57
N GLY A 13 -14.15 18.74 25.41
CA GLY A 13 -14.92 19.21 26.55
C GLY A 13 -16.35 18.68 26.67
N GLU A 14 -16.53 17.36 26.81
CA GLU A 14 -17.53 16.79 27.73
C GLU A 14 -16.84 15.66 28.50
N GLY A 15 -16.31 16.01 29.67
CA GLY A 15 -15.72 15.04 30.60
C GLY A 15 -16.81 14.29 31.35
N GLY A 16 -16.91 12.99 31.09
CA GLY A 16 -17.67 12.05 31.91
C GLY A 16 -18.42 11.01 31.09
N LEU A 17 -17.82 9.81 30.94
CA LEU A 17 -18.49 8.49 30.94
C LEU A 17 -17.63 7.33 30.41
N PHE A 18 -16.42 7.58 29.89
CA PHE A 18 -15.54 6.50 29.47
C PHE A 18 -14.37 6.30 30.44
N ASP A 19 -14.53 5.34 31.38
CA ASP A 19 -13.42 4.86 32.20
C ASP A 19 -12.47 4.03 31.33
N ARG A 20 -11.35 4.64 30.95
CA ARG A 20 -10.30 3.98 30.18
C ARG A 20 -9.35 3.17 31.05
N GLU A 21 -9.19 3.51 32.33
CA GLU A 21 -8.20 2.86 33.20
C GLU A 21 -8.77 1.55 33.76
N LEU A 22 -10.09 1.48 33.96
CA LEU A 22 -10.81 0.28 34.41
C LEU A 22 -10.22 -0.31 35.70
N ASP A 23 -9.82 0.58 36.62
CA ASP A 23 -9.12 0.20 37.85
C ASP A 23 -9.93 -0.70 38.79
N HIS A 24 -11.24 -0.67 38.62
CA HIS A 24 -12.19 -1.52 39.35
C HIS A 24 -12.20 -2.99 38.88
N LEU A 25 -11.63 -3.30 37.71
CA LEU A 25 -11.54 -4.66 37.17
C LEU A 25 -10.21 -5.34 37.53
N PRO A 26 -10.21 -6.68 37.72
CA PRO A 26 -8.97 -7.43 37.83
C PRO A 26 -8.17 -7.34 36.51
N PRO A 27 -6.83 -7.50 36.55
CA PRO A 27 -5.97 -7.25 35.38
C PRO A 27 -6.38 -8.00 34.11
N GLU A 28 -6.75 -9.28 34.21
CA GLU A 28 -7.17 -10.08 33.05
C GLU A 28 -8.47 -9.55 32.42
N ALA A 29 -9.49 -9.25 33.24
CA ALA A 29 -10.76 -8.73 32.74
C ALA A 29 -10.60 -7.32 32.13
N ARG A 30 -9.71 -6.51 32.72
CA ARG A 30 -9.33 -5.20 32.20
C ARG A 30 -8.68 -5.30 30.82
N TRP A 31 -7.71 -6.19 30.67
CA TRP A 31 -7.04 -6.44 29.39
C TRP A 31 -8.04 -6.87 28.32
N ARG A 32 -8.95 -7.79 28.68
CA ARG A 32 -10.02 -8.26 27.79
C ARG A 32 -10.97 -7.16 27.34
N GLU A 33 -11.37 -6.29 28.25
CA GLU A 33 -12.21 -5.14 27.91
C GLU A 33 -11.49 -4.17 26.96
N TRP A 34 -10.20 -3.91 27.18
CA TRP A 34 -9.39 -3.12 26.25
C TRP A 34 -9.25 -3.77 24.87
N MET A 35 -9.04 -5.09 24.81
CA MET A 35 -9.03 -5.84 23.55
C MET A 35 -10.33 -5.63 22.78
N MET A 36 -11.48 -5.80 23.42
CA MET A 36 -12.79 -5.61 22.79
C MET A 36 -12.99 -4.18 22.26
N ARG A 37 -12.56 -3.16 23.02
CA ARG A 37 -12.64 -1.74 22.61
C ARG A 37 -11.81 -1.46 21.36
N VAL A 38 -10.56 -1.92 21.36
CA VAL A 38 -9.64 -1.74 20.24
C VAL A 38 -10.13 -2.49 19.01
N GLU A 39 -10.51 -3.76 19.17
CA GLU A 39 -11.04 -4.57 18.08
C GLU A 39 -12.30 -3.95 17.47
N ALA A 40 -13.24 -3.47 18.30
CA ALA A 40 -14.47 -2.83 17.83
C ALA A 40 -14.19 -1.57 17.00
N VAL A 41 -13.23 -0.74 17.41
CA VAL A 41 -12.86 0.48 16.67
C VAL A 41 -12.17 0.14 15.35
N ILE A 42 -11.25 -0.82 15.33
CA ILE A 42 -10.61 -1.27 14.09
C ILE A 42 -11.64 -1.89 13.15
N PHE A 43 -12.59 -2.67 13.67
CA PHE A 43 -13.66 -3.29 12.90
C PHE A 43 -14.60 -2.26 12.27
N ALA A 44 -14.97 -1.22 13.00
CA ALA A 44 -15.88 -0.19 12.53
C ALA A 44 -15.23 0.78 11.51
N SER A 45 -13.91 0.81 11.42
CA SER A 45 -13.18 1.74 10.55
C SER A 45 -13.01 1.23 9.13
N ALA A 46 -13.28 2.09 8.15
CA ALA A 46 -12.98 1.83 6.73
C ALA A 46 -11.52 2.12 6.35
N GLU A 47 -10.77 2.84 7.20
CA GLU A 47 -9.37 3.23 7.00
C GLU A 47 -8.49 2.66 8.13
N PRO A 48 -7.16 2.51 7.95
CA PRO A 48 -6.30 2.04 9.02
C PRO A 48 -6.34 2.98 10.24
N VAL A 49 -6.62 2.40 11.40
CA VAL A 49 -6.72 3.11 12.67
C VAL A 49 -5.34 3.30 13.26
N THR A 50 -4.95 4.54 13.52
CA THR A 50 -3.62 4.85 14.06
C THR A 50 -3.52 4.63 15.56
N ARG A 51 -2.30 4.53 16.08
CA ARG A 51 -2.06 4.43 17.52
C ARG A 51 -2.69 5.58 18.29
N GLU A 52 -2.63 6.79 17.75
CA GLU A 52 -3.16 8.00 18.38
C GLU A 52 -4.68 7.92 18.56
N MET A 53 -5.38 7.23 17.66
CA MET A 53 -6.82 6.98 17.78
C MET A 53 -7.15 5.89 18.81
N LEU A 54 -6.27 4.90 18.99
CA LEU A 54 -6.46 3.80 19.94
C LEU A 54 -6.05 4.17 21.37
N ALA A 55 -5.05 5.05 21.55
CA ALA A 55 -4.52 5.42 22.87
C ALA A 55 -5.57 5.95 23.87
N PRO A 56 -6.60 6.72 23.47
CA PRO A 56 -7.66 7.13 24.39
C PRO A 56 -8.57 6.00 24.89
N LEU A 57 -8.57 4.83 24.23
CA LEU A 57 -9.49 3.71 24.51
C LEU A 57 -8.99 2.80 25.64
N VAL A 58 -7.70 2.87 25.94
CA VAL A 58 -6.99 1.99 26.87
C VAL A 58 -6.36 2.76 28.02
N GLY A 59 -5.90 2.05 29.05
CA GLY A 59 -5.17 2.66 30.16
C GLY A 59 -3.84 3.27 29.73
N ARG A 60 -3.33 4.25 30.48
CA ARG A 60 -2.11 5.00 30.09
C ARG A 60 -0.87 4.15 29.92
N ASP A 61 -0.74 3.12 30.73
CA ASP A 61 0.41 2.22 30.75
C ASP A 61 0.19 0.98 29.87
N CYS A 62 -0.92 0.90 29.15
CA CYS A 62 -1.24 -0.22 28.28
C CYS A 62 -0.40 -0.17 27.00
N SER A 63 0.30 -1.27 26.71
CA SER A 63 0.95 -1.45 25.41
C SER A 63 -0.07 -1.84 24.35
N ILE A 64 -0.35 -0.93 23.42
CA ILE A 64 -1.27 -1.18 22.29
C ILE A 64 -0.74 -2.31 21.39
N ASP A 65 0.58 -2.41 21.22
CA ASP A 65 1.19 -3.45 20.37
C ASP A 65 0.93 -4.84 20.90
N LEU A 66 1.18 -5.06 22.20
CA LEU A 66 0.93 -6.35 22.86
C LEU A 66 -0.57 -6.69 22.84
N LEU A 67 -1.42 -5.68 23.00
CA LEU A 67 -2.86 -5.86 22.96
C LEU A 67 -3.35 -6.28 21.57
N ILE A 68 -2.79 -5.69 20.52
CA ILE A 68 -3.09 -6.09 19.14
C ILE A 68 -2.52 -7.47 18.82
N GLU A 69 -1.32 -7.80 19.30
CA GLU A 69 -0.73 -9.13 19.16
C GLU A 69 -1.66 -10.21 19.74
N ASP A 70 -2.19 -9.98 20.95
CA ASP A 70 -3.17 -10.87 21.56
C ASP A 70 -4.46 -10.98 20.73
N ILE A 71 -5.01 -9.87 20.23
CA ILE A 71 -6.20 -9.92 19.35
C ILE A 71 -5.89 -10.75 18.10
N VAL A 72 -4.76 -10.52 17.44
CA VAL A 72 -4.33 -11.25 16.25
C VAL A 72 -4.21 -12.75 16.54
N ASN A 73 -3.67 -13.12 17.69
CA ASN A 73 -3.58 -14.51 18.14
C ASN A 73 -4.98 -15.15 18.31
N GLU A 74 -5.97 -14.43 18.81
CA GLU A 74 -7.35 -14.94 18.93
C GLU A 74 -8.09 -15.05 17.61
N LEU A 75 -7.70 -14.23 16.64
CA LEU A 75 -8.19 -14.31 15.28
C LEU A 75 -7.49 -15.40 14.46
N ALA A 76 -6.58 -16.18 15.06
CA ALA A 76 -5.98 -17.33 14.41
C ALA A 76 -7.07 -18.31 13.91
N GLY A 77 -7.02 -18.61 12.62
CA GLY A 77 -7.99 -19.50 11.97
C GLY A 77 -9.23 -18.81 11.39
N ARG A 78 -9.52 -17.55 11.73
CA ARG A 78 -10.60 -16.76 11.12
C ARG A 78 -10.31 -16.43 9.64
N PRO A 79 -11.33 -16.11 8.82
CA PRO A 79 -11.14 -15.74 7.41
C PRO A 79 -10.64 -14.31 7.22
N TYR A 80 -10.54 -13.55 8.31
CA TYR A 80 -10.02 -12.19 8.38
C TYR A 80 -8.92 -12.10 9.45
N GLU A 81 -8.17 -11.01 9.41
CA GLU A 81 -7.08 -10.70 10.33
C GLU A 81 -6.92 -9.19 10.47
N ILE A 82 -6.23 -8.76 11.52
CA ILE A 82 -5.78 -7.38 11.67
C ILE A 82 -4.34 -7.31 11.17
N VAL A 83 -4.05 -6.36 10.29
CA VAL A 83 -2.72 -6.11 9.74
C VAL A 83 -2.30 -4.67 9.97
N ALA A 84 -0.99 -4.46 10.11
CA ALA A 84 -0.40 -3.13 10.07
C ALA A 84 -0.41 -2.63 8.62
N VAL A 85 -1.00 -1.46 8.39
CA VAL A 85 -1.14 -0.84 7.08
C VAL A 85 -1.01 0.67 7.23
N ALA A 86 -0.11 1.23 6.44
CA ALA A 86 0.15 2.66 6.35
C ALA A 86 0.44 3.36 7.70
N GLY A 87 1.00 2.66 8.70
CA GLY A 87 1.25 3.19 10.04
C GLY A 87 0.04 3.13 10.99
N GLY A 88 -0.94 2.28 10.71
CA GLY A 88 -2.07 1.96 11.58
C GLY A 88 -2.48 0.51 11.43
N TRP A 89 -3.61 0.13 12.01
CA TRP A 89 -4.14 -1.24 11.93
C TRP A 89 -5.50 -1.28 11.26
N GLN A 90 -5.73 -2.34 10.47
CA GLN A 90 -6.98 -2.52 9.76
C GLN A 90 -7.37 -3.99 9.67
N PHE A 91 -8.68 -4.27 9.72
CA PHE A 91 -9.18 -5.58 9.32
C PHE A 91 -9.05 -5.79 7.81
N ARG A 92 -8.49 -6.94 7.44
CA ARG A 92 -8.42 -7.43 6.07
C ARG A 92 -8.87 -8.88 6.00
N THR A 93 -9.36 -9.27 4.83
CA THR A 93 -9.63 -10.69 4.56
C THR A 93 -8.32 -11.39 4.24
N ARG A 94 -8.17 -12.62 4.73
CA ARG A 94 -6.94 -13.39 4.48
C ARG A 94 -6.81 -13.72 2.98
N PRO A 95 -5.60 -13.72 2.40
CA PRO A 95 -5.39 -13.99 0.97
C PRO A 95 -6.04 -15.28 0.46
N ARG A 96 -6.07 -16.35 1.28
CA ARG A 96 -6.77 -17.62 0.95
C ARG A 96 -8.26 -17.46 0.60
N MET A 97 -8.90 -16.37 1.02
CA MET A 97 -10.31 -16.08 0.75
C MET A 97 -10.53 -15.33 -0.58
N ALA A 98 -9.46 -14.89 -1.26
CA ALA A 98 -9.55 -14.07 -2.47
C ALA A 98 -10.42 -14.71 -3.57
N GLY A 99 -10.29 -16.02 -3.80
CA GLY A 99 -11.09 -16.74 -4.80
C GLY A 99 -12.59 -16.72 -4.49
N VAL A 100 -12.96 -16.88 -3.21
CA VAL A 100 -14.35 -16.84 -2.76
C VAL A 100 -14.94 -15.43 -2.94
N LEU A 101 -14.19 -14.40 -2.55
CA LEU A 101 -14.62 -13.00 -2.70
C LEU A 101 -14.73 -12.61 -4.19
N LYS A 102 -13.79 -13.06 -5.03
CA LYS A 102 -13.85 -12.85 -6.48
C LYS A 102 -15.08 -13.49 -7.10
N ALA A 103 -15.43 -14.70 -6.68
CA ALA A 103 -16.64 -15.40 -7.16
C ALA A 103 -17.93 -14.70 -6.71
N ALA A 104 -17.97 -14.19 -5.48
CA ALA A 104 -19.15 -13.53 -4.91
C ALA A 104 -19.38 -12.11 -5.46
N PHE A 105 -18.31 -11.34 -5.64
CA PHE A 105 -18.39 -9.90 -5.97
C PHE A 105 -17.84 -9.55 -7.37
N GLY A 106 -17.51 -10.54 -8.19
CA GLY A 106 -17.22 -10.34 -9.62
C GLY A 106 -15.86 -9.74 -9.95
N GLY A 107 -14.82 -9.99 -9.15
CA GLY A 107 -13.45 -9.48 -9.38
C GLY A 107 -13.26 -7.97 -9.23
N SER A 108 -14.34 -7.18 -9.25
CA SER A 108 -14.37 -5.76 -8.93
C SER A 108 -14.55 -5.56 -7.42
N THR A 109 -13.64 -6.12 -6.64
CA THR A 109 -13.53 -5.78 -5.21
C THR A 109 -12.76 -4.47 -5.09
N MET A 110 -13.43 -3.34 -5.31
CA MET A 110 -13.01 -1.98 -4.89
C MET A 110 -11.63 -1.48 -5.34
N ALA A 111 -10.88 -2.22 -6.17
CA ALA A 111 -9.67 -1.71 -6.80
C ALA A 111 -10.12 -0.81 -7.94
N ALA A 112 -9.68 0.45 -7.94
CA ALA A 112 -9.73 1.26 -9.15
C ALA A 112 -9.10 0.46 -10.29
N ASP A 113 -9.69 0.48 -11.48
CA ASP A 113 -9.12 -0.22 -12.64
C ASP A 113 -7.79 0.45 -13.01
N ILE A 114 -6.70 -0.02 -12.42
CA ILE A 114 -5.33 0.37 -12.79
C ILE A 114 -4.91 -0.59 -13.88
N THR A 115 -4.68 -0.06 -15.08
CA THR A 115 -4.16 -0.85 -16.20
C THR A 115 -2.75 -1.35 -15.90
N GLU A 116 -2.32 -2.39 -16.59
CA GLU A 116 -0.95 -2.93 -16.45
C GLU A 116 0.12 -1.86 -16.71
N GLY A 117 -0.12 -0.97 -17.69
CA GLY A 117 0.78 0.14 -17.98
C GLY A 117 0.86 1.17 -16.85
N GLU A 118 -0.25 1.47 -16.19
CA GLU A 118 -0.30 2.36 -15.02
C GLU A 118 0.35 1.71 -13.79
N MET A 119 0.12 0.41 -13.59
CA MET A 119 0.75 -0.38 -12.53
C MET A 119 2.27 -0.37 -12.66
N LEU A 120 2.80 -0.53 -13.87
CA LEU A 120 4.24 -0.49 -14.12
C LEU A 120 4.84 0.89 -13.77
N VAL A 121 4.17 1.97 -14.16
CA VAL A 121 4.61 3.34 -13.82
C VAL A 121 4.55 3.55 -12.31
N LEU A 122 3.47 3.11 -11.66
CA LEU A 122 3.27 3.23 -10.22
C LEU A 122 4.35 2.46 -9.44
N ALA A 123 4.65 1.22 -9.83
CA ALA A 123 5.72 0.42 -9.25
C ALA A 123 7.07 1.12 -9.40
N THR A 124 7.37 1.64 -10.58
CA THR A 124 8.63 2.39 -10.82
C THR A 124 8.74 3.61 -9.91
N ILE A 125 7.65 4.35 -9.69
CA ILE A 125 7.62 5.44 -8.70
C ILE A 125 7.89 4.90 -7.30
N ALA A 126 7.25 3.81 -6.90
CA ALA A 126 7.38 3.25 -5.55
C ALA A 126 8.83 2.87 -5.20
N TYR A 127 9.56 2.23 -6.13
CA TYR A 127 10.96 1.80 -5.93
C TYR A 127 11.99 2.92 -6.12
N HIS A 128 11.71 3.94 -6.93
CA HIS A 128 12.71 4.95 -7.31
C HIS A 128 12.38 6.38 -6.85
N GLN A 129 11.33 6.58 -6.06
CA GLN A 129 10.98 7.90 -5.55
C GLN A 129 12.10 8.52 -4.69
N PRO A 130 12.29 9.85 -4.74
CA PRO A 130 11.58 10.80 -5.59
C PRO A 130 12.09 10.80 -7.05
N VAL A 131 11.19 10.64 -8.03
CA VAL A 131 11.56 10.50 -9.47
C VAL A 131 10.79 11.46 -10.38
N THR A 132 11.42 11.98 -11.44
CA THR A 132 10.79 12.89 -12.42
C THR A 132 10.09 12.12 -13.54
N ARG A 133 9.20 12.77 -14.32
CA ARG A 133 8.57 12.11 -15.49
C ARG A 133 9.59 11.65 -16.54
N ALA A 134 10.64 12.45 -16.74
CA ALA A 134 11.73 12.10 -17.64
C ALA A 134 12.46 10.87 -17.11
N GLY A 135 12.87 10.87 -15.84
CA GLY A 135 13.51 9.71 -15.21
C GLY A 135 12.65 8.44 -15.25
N LEU A 136 11.33 8.56 -15.08
CA LEU A 136 10.41 7.42 -15.27
C LEU A 136 10.47 6.86 -16.70
N SER A 137 10.52 7.74 -17.70
CA SER A 137 10.57 7.33 -19.11
C SER A 137 11.90 6.67 -19.44
N ASP A 138 13.00 7.18 -18.86
CA ASP A 138 14.34 6.62 -19.03
C ASP A 138 14.44 5.21 -18.41
N ILE A 139 13.94 5.02 -17.19
CA ILE A 139 13.93 3.71 -16.50
C ILE A 139 13.08 2.69 -17.26
N LEU A 140 11.91 3.12 -17.76
CA LEU A 140 10.97 2.23 -18.45
C LEU A 140 11.28 2.02 -19.94
N GLY A 141 12.25 2.73 -20.50
CA GLY A 141 12.60 2.68 -21.93
C GLY A 141 11.48 3.13 -22.88
N ARG A 142 10.45 3.84 -22.36
CA ARG A 142 9.31 4.35 -23.14
C ARG A 142 8.77 5.64 -22.54
N GLU A 143 8.19 6.50 -23.37
CA GLU A 143 7.62 7.75 -22.86
C GLU A 143 6.44 7.51 -21.92
N VAL A 144 6.50 8.09 -20.72
CA VAL A 144 5.39 8.10 -19.77
C VAL A 144 4.48 9.30 -20.05
N SER A 145 3.23 9.00 -20.40
CA SER A 145 2.22 10.01 -20.71
C SER A 145 1.87 10.87 -19.48
N ARG A 146 1.48 12.13 -19.71
CA ARG A 146 0.96 13.00 -18.64
C ARG A 146 -0.39 12.50 -18.10
N ASP A 147 -1.17 11.82 -18.93
CA ASP A 147 -2.48 11.30 -18.54
C ASP A 147 -2.36 10.15 -17.55
N THR A 148 -1.38 9.27 -17.73
CA THR A 148 -1.03 8.20 -16.77
C THR A 148 -0.69 8.78 -15.41
N ILE A 149 0.19 9.78 -15.35
CA ILE A 149 0.52 10.48 -14.10
C ILE A 149 -0.72 11.18 -13.51
N GLY A 150 -1.54 11.79 -14.36
CA GLY A 150 -2.79 12.42 -13.97
C GLY A 150 -3.78 11.43 -13.35
N GLN A 151 -3.89 10.22 -13.90
CA GLN A 151 -4.75 9.16 -13.38
C GLN A 151 -4.26 8.66 -12.03
N LEU A 152 -2.97 8.34 -11.89
CA LEU A 152 -2.40 7.89 -10.62
C LEU A 152 -2.56 8.95 -9.51
N ARG A 153 -2.47 10.23 -9.86
CA ARG A 153 -2.79 11.34 -8.94
C ARG A 153 -4.27 11.44 -8.59
N ARG A 154 -5.18 11.23 -9.55
CA ARG A 154 -6.64 11.25 -9.30
C ARG A 154 -7.06 10.12 -8.36
N LEU A 155 -6.39 8.97 -8.44
CA LEU A 155 -6.55 7.84 -7.51
C LEU A 155 -5.85 8.08 -6.17
N ASP A 156 -5.20 9.24 -6.00
CA ASP A 156 -4.42 9.63 -4.83
C ASP A 156 -3.28 8.66 -4.50
N LEU A 157 -2.79 7.87 -5.46
CA LEU A 157 -1.72 6.90 -5.25
C LEU A 157 -0.33 7.56 -5.27
N ILE A 158 -0.21 8.72 -5.92
CA ILE A 158 1.04 9.50 -6.01
C ILE A 158 0.78 10.99 -5.76
N ALA A 159 1.80 11.69 -5.28
CA ALA A 159 1.80 13.14 -5.04
C ALA A 159 3.04 13.81 -5.64
N SER A 160 3.10 15.15 -5.57
CA SER A 160 4.31 15.91 -5.89
C SER A 160 5.35 15.71 -4.79
N GLY A 161 6.55 15.26 -5.16
CA GLY A 161 7.72 15.29 -4.29
C GLY A 161 8.49 16.60 -4.36
N PRO A 162 9.66 16.68 -3.70
CA PRO A 162 10.59 17.80 -3.81
C PRO A 162 10.98 18.10 -5.26
N ARG A 163 11.37 19.34 -5.56
CA ARG A 163 11.89 19.66 -6.90
C ARG A 163 13.22 18.93 -7.14
N SER A 164 13.41 18.41 -8.35
CA SER A 164 14.68 17.81 -8.75
C SER A 164 15.80 18.87 -8.78
N PRO A 165 17.04 18.52 -8.38
CA PRO A 165 18.19 19.43 -8.49
C PRO A 165 18.66 19.69 -9.93
N GLN A 166 18.09 18.98 -10.91
CA GLN A 166 18.43 19.14 -12.33
C GLN A 166 18.00 20.51 -12.88
N PRO A 167 18.64 21.01 -13.96
CA PRO A 167 18.23 22.25 -14.65
C PRO A 167 16.72 22.27 -14.98
N GLY A 168 16.08 23.40 -14.71
CA GLY A 168 14.63 23.56 -14.86
C GLY A 168 13.80 23.06 -13.67
N ALA A 169 14.44 22.48 -12.65
CA ALA A 169 13.84 22.03 -11.40
C ALA A 169 12.48 21.31 -11.58
N PRO A 170 12.41 20.24 -12.41
CA PRO A 170 11.16 19.55 -12.67
C PRO A 170 10.58 18.95 -11.39
N TYR A 171 9.25 18.81 -11.36
CA TYR A 171 8.57 18.10 -10.27
C TYR A 171 9.01 16.64 -10.23
N THR A 172 9.19 16.12 -9.02
CA THR A 172 9.29 14.67 -8.78
C THR A 172 7.95 14.12 -8.31
N TYR A 173 7.83 12.80 -8.34
CA TYR A 173 6.68 12.04 -7.86
C TYR A 173 7.12 11.12 -6.72
N VAL A 174 6.23 11.00 -5.74
CA VAL A 174 6.33 10.14 -4.57
C VAL A 174 5.01 9.42 -4.37
N THR A 175 5.01 8.24 -3.75
CA THR A 175 3.79 7.53 -3.35
C THR A 175 3.14 8.19 -2.15
N THR A 176 1.84 7.97 -1.95
CA THR A 176 1.09 8.52 -0.82
C THR A 176 0.83 7.45 0.26
N ARG A 177 0.19 7.86 1.35
CA ARG A 177 -0.39 6.92 2.32
C ARG A 177 -1.46 6.02 1.67
N LYS A 178 -2.23 6.55 0.71
CA LYS A 178 -3.26 5.78 -0.01
C LYS A 178 -2.67 4.63 -0.82
N PHE A 179 -1.47 4.80 -1.36
CA PHE A 179 -0.73 3.71 -1.99
C PHE A 179 -0.48 2.56 -1.00
N LEU A 180 0.06 2.86 0.19
CA LEU A 180 0.29 1.85 1.22
C LEU A 180 -1.02 1.14 1.61
N GLU A 181 -2.10 1.89 1.77
CA GLU A 181 -3.43 1.34 2.05
C GLU A 181 -3.96 0.43 0.93
N HIS A 182 -3.76 0.83 -0.32
CA HIS A 182 -4.23 0.09 -1.48
C HIS A 182 -3.52 -1.25 -1.61
N PHE A 183 -2.20 -1.26 -1.41
CA PHE A 183 -1.37 -2.46 -1.52
C PHE A 183 -1.21 -3.24 -0.19
N GLY A 184 -1.81 -2.75 0.89
CA GLY A 184 -1.76 -3.41 2.20
C GLY A 184 -0.35 -3.42 2.82
N LEU A 185 0.44 -2.38 2.57
CA LEU A 185 1.80 -2.22 3.09
C LEU A 185 1.77 -1.35 4.35
N ASP A 186 2.60 -1.65 5.34
CA ASP A 186 2.78 -0.74 6.49
C ASP A 186 3.70 0.42 6.11
N SER A 187 4.79 0.08 5.40
CA SER A 187 5.78 1.03 4.91
C SER A 187 6.30 0.66 3.52
N LEU A 188 7.00 1.58 2.87
CA LEU A 188 7.67 1.32 1.60
C LEU A 188 8.79 0.28 1.71
N ARG A 189 9.26 -0.05 2.92
CA ARG A 189 10.27 -1.09 3.14
C ARG A 189 9.70 -2.49 2.96
N ASP A 190 8.37 -2.62 2.99
CA ASP A 190 7.67 -3.89 2.81
C ASP A 190 7.47 -4.22 1.32
N LEU A 191 7.92 -3.34 0.42
CA LEU A 191 7.97 -3.64 -1.01
C LEU A 191 8.93 -4.82 -1.24
N PRO A 192 8.51 -5.84 -2.01
CA PRO A 192 9.36 -6.99 -2.27
C PRO A 192 10.61 -6.56 -3.03
N ASP A 193 11.77 -7.09 -2.66
CA ASP A 193 12.96 -6.93 -3.48
C ASP A 193 12.89 -7.84 -4.72
N LEU A 194 13.87 -7.71 -5.60
CA LEU A 194 13.92 -8.49 -6.83
C LEU A 194 14.02 -9.99 -6.55
N GLU A 195 14.72 -10.37 -5.48
CA GLU A 195 14.90 -11.77 -5.05
C GLU A 195 13.57 -12.36 -4.55
N ALA A 196 12.81 -11.62 -3.76
CA ALA A 196 11.46 -11.99 -3.32
C ALA A 196 10.46 -12.11 -4.48
N LEU A 197 10.62 -11.31 -5.54
CA LEU A 197 9.81 -11.39 -6.76
C LEU A 197 10.15 -12.63 -7.61
N GLU A 198 11.43 -13.02 -7.67
CA GLU A 198 11.89 -14.27 -8.30
C GLU A 198 11.40 -15.50 -7.52
N ASP A 199 11.52 -15.50 -6.18
CA ASP A 199 11.04 -16.56 -5.30
C ASP A 199 9.51 -16.73 -5.35
N ALA A 200 8.78 -15.64 -5.55
CA ALA A 200 7.33 -15.65 -5.77
C ALA A 200 6.95 -16.15 -7.18
N GLY A 201 7.92 -16.44 -8.06
CA GLY A 201 7.70 -16.88 -9.44
C GLY A 201 7.09 -15.79 -10.33
N LEU A 202 7.15 -14.53 -9.91
CA LEU A 202 6.56 -13.38 -10.62
C LEU A 202 7.52 -12.80 -11.66
N VAL A 203 8.82 -13.11 -11.56
CA VAL A 203 9.85 -12.72 -12.52
C VAL A 203 10.48 -13.98 -13.11
N SER A 204 10.25 -14.21 -14.40
CA SER A 204 10.93 -15.28 -15.14
C SER A 204 12.10 -14.66 -15.91
N GLN A 205 13.33 -15.14 -15.66
CA GLN A 205 14.50 -14.80 -16.48
C GLN A 205 14.38 -15.43 -17.87
N SER A 206 13.57 -14.84 -18.73
CA SER A 206 13.40 -15.27 -20.13
C SER A 206 13.30 -14.06 -21.06
N ALA A 207 14.24 -13.12 -20.98
CA ALA A 207 14.38 -12.06 -21.98
C ALA A 207 15.80 -11.47 -22.10
N ALA A 208 16.84 -12.21 -21.70
CA ALA A 208 18.23 -11.78 -21.90
C ALA A 208 19.01 -12.84 -22.67
N GLY A 209 18.95 -12.75 -24.01
CA GLY A 209 19.91 -13.46 -24.88
C GLY A 209 19.29 -14.16 -26.09
N ALA A 210 18.82 -13.40 -27.08
CA ALA A 210 18.86 -13.81 -28.50
C ALA A 210 18.46 -12.63 -29.39
N HIS A 211 19.31 -11.60 -29.47
CA HIS A 211 19.36 -10.73 -30.64
C HIS A 211 20.65 -11.05 -31.40
N THR A 212 20.70 -12.24 -31.98
CA THR A 212 21.68 -12.54 -33.03
C THR A 212 21.12 -11.93 -34.30
N THR A 213 21.52 -10.70 -34.60
CA THR A 213 21.36 -10.13 -35.93
C THR A 213 22.02 -11.09 -36.92
N PRO A 214 21.31 -11.65 -37.91
CA PRO A 214 21.99 -12.37 -38.98
C PRO A 214 22.81 -11.33 -39.75
N ALA A 215 24.11 -11.57 -39.83
CA ALA A 215 25.00 -10.81 -40.71
C ALA A 215 24.48 -10.95 -42.14
N ASN A 216 24.18 -9.81 -42.76
CA ASN A 216 23.85 -9.70 -44.16
C ASN A 216 25.17 -9.80 -44.94
N ASP A 217 25.54 -11.00 -45.37
CA ASP A 217 26.64 -11.22 -46.32
C ASP A 217 26.12 -10.93 -47.73
N GLU A 218 26.04 -9.64 -48.07
CA GLU A 218 26.00 -9.17 -49.45
C GLU A 218 27.33 -8.47 -49.76
N ASP A 219 28.34 -9.23 -50.20
CA ASP A 219 29.19 -8.81 -51.32
C ASP A 219 30.09 -9.95 -51.81
N SER A 220 29.78 -10.51 -52.97
CA SER A 220 30.81 -10.87 -53.96
C SER A 220 30.14 -11.00 -55.31
N THR A 221 30.13 -9.89 -56.02
CA THR A 221 29.93 -9.78 -57.46
C THR A 221 30.92 -10.69 -58.19
N ASP A 222 30.42 -11.56 -59.07
CA ASP A 222 31.26 -12.18 -60.10
C ASP A 222 30.62 -11.86 -61.46
N PRO A 223 31.20 -10.94 -62.26
CA PRO A 223 30.81 -10.74 -63.63
C PRO A 223 31.54 -11.80 -64.46
N TRP A 224 30.82 -12.54 -65.30
CA TRP A 224 31.29 -13.59 -66.23
C TRP A 224 31.33 -15.02 -65.69
N SER A 225 30.17 -15.67 -65.64
CA SER A 225 29.98 -17.10 -65.95
C SER A 225 28.55 -17.34 -66.45
#